data_AF-A0A2M7QY32-F1
#
_entry.id   AF-A0A2M7QY32-F1
#
_cell.length_a   1.000
_cell.length_b   1.000
_cell.length_c   1.000
_cell.angle_alpha   90.00
_cell.angle_beta   90.00
_cell.angle_gamma   90.00
#
_symmetry.space_group_name_H-M   'P 1'
#
loop_
_entity.id
_entity.type
_entity.pdbx_description
1 polymer ?
#
loop_
_entity_poly.entity_id
_entity_poly.type
_entity_poly.pdbx_seq_one_letter_code
_entity_poly.pdbx_strand_id
1 'polypeptide(L)' 'MLPTVDFTPFLSVGAEAIFFLSILIFLIFSISLGYHISQYSLNKPKATTAFMIYLIVSAILIVSMTVTLFAI' A
#
# COMPACT_ATOMS: atom_id res chain seq x y z
N MET A 1 42.06 5.63 -7.94
CA MET A 1 40.81 4.83 -8.00
C MET A 1 39.80 5.52 -7.12
N LEU A 2 38.69 6.01 -7.68
CA LEU A 2 37.62 6.64 -6.89
C LEU A 2 36.89 5.53 -6.11
N PRO A 3 36.66 5.65 -4.80
CA PRO A 3 35.89 4.66 -4.07
C PRO A 3 34.45 4.66 -4.59
N THR A 4 34.02 3.55 -5.20
CA THR A 4 32.61 3.33 -5.53
C THR A 4 31.89 2.94 -4.25
N VAL A 5 31.04 3.82 -3.74
CA VAL A 5 30.16 3.51 -2.62
C VAL A 5 29.10 2.53 -3.12
N ASP A 6 29.02 1.36 -2.50
CA ASP A 6 28.00 0.36 -2.81
C ASP A 6 26.69 0.73 -2.10
N PHE A 7 25.70 1.14 -2.90
CA PHE A 7 24.37 1.52 -2.40
C PHE A 7 23.37 0.35 -2.37
N THR A 8 23.74 -0.83 -2.88
CA THR A 8 22.84 -2.00 -2.88
C THR A 8 22.25 -2.35 -1.51
N PRO A 9 23.00 -2.35 -0.38
CA PRO A 9 22.40 -2.65 0.92
C PRO A 9 21.39 -1.59 1.38
N PHE A 10 21.62 -0.32 1.07
CA PHE A 10 20.67 0.75 1.42
C PHE A 10 19.38 0.65 0.60
N LEU A 11 19.49 0.30 -0.68
CA LEU A 11 18.35 0.10 -1.55
C LEU A 11 17.51 -1.11 -1.12
N SER A 12 18.16 -2.21 -0.72
CA SER A 12 17.48 -3.41 -0.18
C SER A 12 16.66 -3.08 1.07
N VAL A 13 17.27 -2.42 2.06
CA VAL A 13 16.58 -2.02 3.30
C VAL A 13 15.44 -1.05 3.02
N GLY A 14 15.62 -0.12 2.08
CA GLY A 14 14.57 0.78 1.64
C GLY A 14 13.38 0.04 1.02
N ALA A 15 13.65 -0.96 0.17
CA ALA A 15 12.62 -1.78 -0.46
C ALA A 15 11.84 -2.60 0.57
N GLU A 16 12.52 -3.24 1.52
CA GLU A 16 11.88 -3.97 2.63
C GLU A 16 10.96 -3.06 3.45
N ALA A 17 11.42 -1.86 3.80
CA ALA A 17 10.62 -0.90 4.55
C ALA A 17 9.34 -0.49 3.80
N ILE A 18 9.44 -0.23 2.49
CA ILE A 18 8.29 0.12 1.65
C ILE A 18 7.33 -1.07 1.54
N PHE A 19 7.84 -2.29 1.42
CA PHE A 19 7.04 -3.52 1.37
C PHE A 19 6.18 -3.65 2.64
N PHE A 20 6.81 -3.62 3.82
CA PHE A 20 6.11 -3.72 5.10
C PHE A 20 5.13 -2.58 5.33
N LEU A 21 5.53 -1.35 5.00
CA LEU A 21 4.66 -0.18 5.14
C LEU A 21 3.42 -0.30 4.24
N SER A 22 3.60 -0.76 3.01
CA SER A 22 2.49 -0.98 2.07
C SER A 22 1.49 -1.99 2.64
N ILE A 23 1.98 -3.09 3.24
CA ILE A 23 1.12 -4.11 3.87
C ILE A 23 0.34 -3.52 5.04
N LEU A 24 1.02 -2.75 5.91
CA LEU A 24 0.40 -2.13 7.06
C LEU A 24 -0.71 -1.18 6.66
N ILE A 25 -0.47 -0.30 5.68
CA ILE A 25 -1.46 0.65 5.17
C ILE A 25 -2.65 -0.12 4.57
N PHE A 26 -2.37 -1.16 3.75
CA PHE A 26 -3.43 -1.97 3.15
C PHE A 26 -4.33 -2.63 4.20
N LEU A 27 -3.73 -3.15 5.28
CA LEU A 27 -4.48 -3.77 6.37
C LEU A 27 -5.37 -2.75 7.11
N ILE A 28 -4.81 -1.60 7.49
CA ILE A 28 -5.56 -0.53 8.17
C ILE A 28 -6.73 -0.08 7.31
N PHE A 29 -6.50 0.09 6.01
CA PHE A 29 -7.52 0.55 5.09
C PHE A 29 -8.63 -0.50 4.88
N SER A 30 -8.27 -1.78 4.82
CA SER A 30 -9.22 -2.89 4.73
C SER A 30 -10.12 -2.98 5.98
N ILE A 31 -9.54 -2.84 7.17
CA ILE A 31 -10.28 -2.84 8.43
C ILE A 31 -11.22 -1.63 8.51
N SER A 32 -10.73 -0.44 8.13
CA SER A 32 -11.53 0.79 8.10
C SER A 32 -12.73 0.66 7.17
N LEU A 33 -12.54 0.10 5.96
CA LEU A 33 -13.64 -0.16 5.04
C LEU A 33 -14.67 -1.10 5.67
N GLY A 34 -14.23 -2.22 6.27
CA GLY A 34 -15.12 -3.19 6.93
C GLY A 34 -15.92 -2.57 8.09
N TYR A 35 -15.33 -1.67 8.86
CA TYR A 35 -16.01 -0.96 9.94
C TYR A 35 -17.07 0.02 9.41
N HIS A 36 -16.72 0.79 8.38
CA HIS A 36 -17.59 1.84 7.86
C HIS A 36 -18.60 1.38 6.80
N ILE A 37 -18.47 0.17 6.23
CA ILE A 37 -19.38 -0.33 5.18
C ILE A 37 -20.85 -0.34 5.63
N SER A 38 -21.09 -0.65 6.91
CA SER A 38 -22.42 -0.62 7.51
C SER A 38 -23.02 0.80 7.53
N GLN A 39 -22.20 1.80 7.85
CA GLN A 39 -22.58 3.21 7.86
C GLN A 39 -22.76 3.77 6.46
N TYR A 40 -21.92 3.33 5.51
CA TYR A 40 -21.99 3.75 4.12
C TYR A 40 -23.22 3.17 3.39
N SER A 41 -23.73 2.00 3.81
CA SER A 41 -24.91 1.37 3.22
C SER A 41 -26.17 2.26 3.23
N LEU A 42 -26.23 3.22 4.16
CA LEU A 42 -27.32 4.20 4.28
C LEU A 42 -27.30 5.27 3.17
N ASN A 43 -26.16 5.47 2.52
CA ASN A 43 -26.01 6.43 1.44
C ASN A 43 -25.22 5.79 0.27
N LYS A 44 -25.97 5.12 -0.61
CA LYS A 44 -25.45 4.37 -1.76
C LYS A 44 -24.37 5.12 -2.57
N PRO A 45 -24.55 6.38 -3.01
CA PRO A 45 -23.51 7.06 -3.78
C PRO A 45 -22.24 7.32 -2.96
N LYS A 46 -22.35 7.64 -1.65
CA LYS A 46 -21.17 7.77 -0.79
C LYS A 46 -20.43 6.44 -0.62
N ALA A 47 -21.17 5.33 -0.48
CA ALA A 47 -20.60 4.00 -0.40
C ALA A 47 -19.82 3.63 -1.66
N THR A 48 -20.42 3.86 -2.83
CA THR A 48 -19.77 3.57 -4.11
C THR A 48 -18.49 4.39 -4.29
N THR A 49 -18.51 5.70 -3.99
CA THR A 49 -17.30 6.52 -4.06
C THR A 49 -16.21 6.04 -3.10
N ALA A 50 -16.55 5.75 -1.84
CA ALA A 50 -15.60 5.24 -0.86
C ALA A 50 -14.99 3.89 -1.31
N PHE A 51 -15.81 3.01 -1.89
CA PHE A 51 -15.34 1.74 -2.45
C PHE A 51 -14.42 1.92 -3.66
N MET A 52 -14.71 2.88 -4.55
CA MET A 52 -13.81 3.17 -5.68
C MET A 52 -12.47 3.72 -5.21
N ILE A 53 -12.47 4.64 -4.25
CA ILE A 53 -11.23 5.14 -3.63
C ILE A 53 -10.46 3.98 -3.00
N TYR A 54 -11.17 3.09 -2.31
CA TYR A 54 -10.59 1.88 -1.73
C TYR A 54 -9.85 1.05 -2.78
N LEU A 55 -10.52 0.69 -3.87
CA LEU A 55 -9.93 -0.12 -4.94
C LEU A 55 -8.69 0.54 -5.57
N ILE A 56 -8.74 1.86 -5.81
CA ILE A 56 -7.61 2.60 -6.41
C ILE A 56 -6.39 2.57 -5.49
N VAL A 57 -6.57 2.91 -4.21
CA VAL A 57 -5.47 2.92 -3.23
C VAL A 57 -4.92 1.51 -3.03
N SER A 58 -5.79 0.50 -2.92
CA SER A 58 -5.40 -0.90 -2.83
C SER A 58 -4.57 -1.35 -4.03
N ALA A 59 -4.95 -0.97 -5.26
CA ALA A 59 -4.18 -1.31 -6.45
C ALA A 59 -2.77 -0.71 -6.41
N ILE A 60 -2.62 0.56 -6.01
CA ILE A 60 -1.32 1.21 -5.87
C ILE A 60 -0.45 0.49 -4.83
N LEU A 61 -1.04 0.14 -3.68
CA LEU A 61 -0.31 -0.57 -2.62
C LEU A 61 0.14 -1.97 -3.08
N ILE A 62 -0.71 -2.70 -3.80
CA ILE A 62 -0.35 -4.02 -4.36
C ILE A 62 0.79 -3.90 -5.37
N VAL A 63 0.75 -2.89 -6.25
CA VAL A 63 1.84 -2.62 -7.20
C VAL A 63 3.13 -2.27 -6.44
N SER A 64 3.05 -1.43 -5.41
CA SER A 64 4.19 -1.08 -4.55
C SER A 64 4.81 -2.33 -3.89
N MET A 65 3.98 -3.21 -3.31
CA MET A 65 4.43 -4.49 -2.74
C MET A 65 5.10 -5.37 -3.79
N THR A 66 4.52 -5.44 -4.99
CA THR A 66 5.04 -6.27 -6.09
C THR A 66 6.40 -5.78 -6.54
N VAL A 67 6.54 -4.48 -6.79
CA VAL A 67 7.81 -3.86 -7.22
C VAL A 67 8.90 -4.03 -6.16
N THR A 68 8.56 -3.80 -4.90
CA THR A 68 9.52 -3.92 -3.79
C THR A 68 9.91 -5.37 -3.52
N LEU A 69 9.00 -6.33 -3.64
CA LEU A 69 9.30 -7.76 -3.54
C LEU A 69 10.28 -8.24 -4.62
N PHE A 70 10.24 -7.67 -5.83
CA PHE A 70 11.21 -7.98 -6.88
C PHE A 70 12.56 -7.26 -6.72
N ALA A 71 12.62 -6.26 -5.84
CA ALA A 71 13.84 -5.48 -5.58
C ALA A 71 14.62 -5.96 -4.34
N ILE A 72 14.05 -6.87 -3.55
CA ILE A 72 14.63 -7.56 -2.39
C ILE A 72 15.14 -8.93 -2.86
#